data_AF-A0A2E2SVW6-F1
#
_entry.id   AF-A0A2E2SVW6-F1
#
_cell.length_a   1.000
_cell.length_b   1.000
_cell.length_c   1.000
_cell.angle_alpha   90.00
_cell.angle_beta   90.00
_cell.angle_gamma   90.00
#
_symmetry.space_group_name_H-M   'P 1'
#
loop_
_entity.id
_entity.type
_entity.pdbx_description
1 polymer ?
#
loop_
_entity_poly.entity_id
_entity_poly.type
_entity_poly.pdbx_seq_one_letter_code
_entity_poly.pdbx_strand_id
1 'polypeptide(L)'
;MEKQTLIQLINKQLKPHNKTYEDVENTSNWFMRYTTSKEEQSKFMNWGVKFLMEDLKISRKLAEIEISWFVLTHGLQINSEESIKQS
;
A
#
# COMPACT_ATOMS: atom_id res chain seq x y z
N MET A 1 -12.32 -1.12 -7.51
CA MET A 1 -11.15 -2.01 -7.49
C MET A 1 -11.59 -3.45 -7.27
N GLU A 2 -11.07 -4.41 -8.04
CA GLU A 2 -11.38 -5.83 -7.87
C GLU A 2 -10.68 -6.42 -6.64
N LYS A 3 -11.30 -7.43 -6.00
CA LYS A 3 -10.76 -8.08 -4.78
C LYS A 3 -9.35 -8.64 -5.01
N GLN A 4 -9.07 -9.19 -6.19
CA GLN A 4 -7.76 -9.74 -6.52
C GLN A 4 -6.67 -8.67 -6.59
N THR A 5 -6.94 -7.55 -7.27
CA THR A 5 -6.05 -6.37 -7.31
C THR A 5 -5.73 -5.87 -5.90
N LEU A 6 -6.74 -5.78 -5.03
CA LEU A 6 -6.57 -5.38 -3.63
C LEU A 6 -5.63 -6.34 -2.87
N ILE A 7 -5.85 -7.65 -2.99
CA ILE A 7 -5.02 -8.68 -2.35
C ILE A 7 -3.56 -8.55 -2.82
N GLN A 8 -3.32 -8.32 -4.11
CA GLN A 8 -1.97 -8.13 -4.63
C GLN A 8 -1.29 -6.89 -4.06
N LEU A 9 -2.01 -5.77 -3.94
CA LEU A 9 -1.51 -4.55 -3.31
C LEU A 9 -1.14 -4.78 -1.84
N ILE A 10 -2.00 -5.45 -1.07
CA ILE A 10 -1.77 -5.77 0.34
C ILE A 10 -0.56 -6.71 0.49
N ASN A 11 -0.51 -7.80 -0.29
CA ASN A 11 0.61 -8.73 -0.30
C ASN A 11 1.94 -8.02 -0.60
N LYS A 12 1.93 -7.03 -1.50
CA LYS A 12 3.12 -6.24 -1.81
C LYS A 12 3.59 -5.39 -0.63
N GLN A 13 2.67 -4.74 0.11
CA GLN A 13 3.01 -3.98 1.32
C GLN A 13 3.49 -4.88 2.46
N LEU A 14 2.96 -6.08 2.57
CA LEU A 14 3.30 -7.04 3.62
C LEU A 14 4.53 -7.91 3.29
N LYS A 15 4.99 -7.91 2.04
CA LYS A 15 6.21 -8.60 1.61
C LYS A 15 7.44 -8.32 2.50
N PRO A 16 7.79 -7.06 2.85
CA PRO A 16 8.90 -6.79 3.77
C PRO A 16 8.69 -7.36 5.18
N HIS A 17 7.43 -7.55 5.59
CA HIS A 17 7.04 -8.14 6.88
C HIS A 17 6.93 -9.67 6.82
N ASN A 18 7.21 -10.27 5.65
CA ASN A 18 7.04 -11.70 5.38
C ASN A 18 5.64 -12.22 5.72
N LYS A 19 4.61 -11.43 5.35
CA LYS A 19 3.19 -11.72 5.56
C LYS A 19 2.38 -11.61 4.27
N THR A 20 1.23 -12.24 4.23
CA THR A 20 0.24 -12.13 3.15
C THR A 20 -1.10 -11.63 3.67
N TYR A 21 -2.02 -11.30 2.76
CA TYR A 21 -3.41 -10.96 3.06
C TYR A 21 -4.08 -12.06 3.88
N GLU A 22 -3.84 -13.33 3.58
CA GLU A 22 -4.43 -14.47 4.31
C GLU A 22 -3.96 -14.54 5.78
N ASP A 23 -2.73 -14.10 6.07
CA ASP A 23 -2.24 -14.01 7.45
C ASP A 23 -2.97 -12.92 8.27
N VAL A 24 -3.42 -11.87 7.59
CA VAL A 24 -3.92 -10.65 8.23
C VAL A 24 -5.43 -10.45 8.07
N GLU A 25 -6.10 -11.17 7.17
CA GLU A 25 -7.53 -11.04 6.91
C GLU A 25 -8.37 -11.34 8.16
N ASN A 26 -7.88 -12.24 9.01
CA ASN A 26 -8.48 -12.61 10.29
C ASN A 26 -8.16 -11.61 11.41
N THR A 27 -7.28 -10.63 11.16
CA THR A 27 -6.89 -9.59 12.12
C THR A 27 -7.54 -8.26 11.75
N SER A 28 -8.56 -7.86 12.51
CA SER A 28 -9.11 -6.51 12.40
C SER A 28 -8.01 -5.47 12.65
N ASN A 29 -7.94 -4.44 11.80
CA ASN A 29 -6.95 -3.35 11.88
C ASN A 29 -5.48 -3.78 11.76
N TRP A 30 -5.18 -4.84 11.01
CA TRP A 30 -3.80 -5.29 10.78
C TRP A 30 -2.87 -4.19 10.23
N PHE A 31 -3.39 -3.25 9.44
CA PHE A 31 -2.63 -2.12 8.90
C PHE A 31 -2.07 -1.18 9.99
N MET A 32 -2.61 -1.22 11.21
CA MET A 32 -2.07 -0.49 12.38
C MET A 32 -0.91 -1.23 13.05
N ARG A 33 -0.70 -2.52 12.74
CA ARG A 33 0.35 -3.35 13.35
C ARG A 33 1.67 -3.31 12.60
N TYR A 34 1.65 -2.85 11.36
CA TYR A 34 2.83 -2.79 10.51
C TYR A 34 3.07 -1.35 10.09
N THR A 35 4.33 -0.96 10.08
CA THR A 35 4.76 0.35 9.63
C THR A 35 5.54 0.24 8.33
N THR A 36 5.61 1.34 7.60
CA THR A 36 6.46 1.49 6.42
C THR A 36 7.25 2.79 6.50
N SER A 37 8.31 2.90 5.73
CA SER A 37 9.05 4.15 5.55
C SER A 37 8.44 5.01 4.44
N LYS A 38 8.70 6.32 4.47
CA LYS A 38 8.21 7.25 3.42
C LYS A 38 8.77 6.88 2.04
N GLU A 39 10.02 6.40 2.01
CA GLU A 39 10.68 5.96 0.79
C GLU A 39 10.04 4.68 0.22
N GLU A 40 9.78 3.68 1.06
CA GLU A 40 9.09 2.44 0.63
C GLU A 40 7.66 2.71 0.20
N GLN A 41 6.94 3.59 0.91
CA GLN A 41 5.59 3.97 0.50
C GLN A 41 5.58 4.68 -0.86
N SER A 42 6.55 5.57 -1.12
CA SER A 42 6.69 6.21 -2.43
C SER A 42 7.02 5.20 -3.54
N LYS A 43 7.91 4.24 -3.26
CA LYS A 43 8.21 3.12 -4.18
C LYS A 43 6.97 2.26 -4.43
N PHE A 44 6.19 1.97 -3.38
CA PHE A 44 4.94 1.23 -3.46
C PHE A 44 3.91 1.96 -4.31
N MET A 45 3.69 3.27 -4.11
CA MET A 45 2.73 4.04 -4.90
C MET A 45 3.12 4.06 -6.38
N ASN A 46 4.40 4.31 -6.69
CA ASN A 46 4.88 4.29 -8.07
C ASN A 46 4.73 2.92 -8.75
N TRP A 47 4.98 1.84 -8.00
CA TRP A 47 4.76 0.47 -8.49
C TRP A 47 3.26 0.18 -8.66
N GLY A 48 2.45 0.56 -7.68
CA GLY A 48 1.01 0.34 -7.66
C GLY A 48 0.30 1.06 -8.81
N VAL A 49 0.72 2.30 -9.15
CA VAL A 49 0.20 3.02 -10.31
C VAL A 49 0.44 2.25 -11.60
N LYS A 50 1.66 1.74 -11.82
CA LYS A 50 1.97 0.93 -13.01
C LYS A 50 1.15 -0.36 -13.04
N PHE A 51 1.06 -1.04 -11.90
CA PHE A 51 0.28 -2.25 -11.76
C PHE A 51 -1.21 -2.02 -12.08
N LEU A 52 -1.83 -0.98 -11.50
CA LEU A 52 -3.22 -0.65 -11.78
C LEU A 52 -3.46 -0.25 -13.24
N MET A 53 -2.50 0.45 -13.87
CA MET A 53 -2.59 0.77 -15.29
C MET A 53 -2.59 -0.49 -16.16
N GLU A 54 -1.79 -1.50 -15.82
CA GLU A 54 -1.71 -2.76 -16.56
C GLU A 54 -2.91 -3.69 -16.28
N ASP A 55 -3.30 -3.79 -15.02
CA ASP A 55 -4.37 -4.67 -14.53
C ASP A 55 -5.77 -4.16 -14.92
N LEU A 56 -6.05 -2.88 -14.64
CA LEU A 56 -7.36 -2.25 -14.91
C LEU A 56 -7.43 -1.55 -16.26
N LYS A 57 -6.32 -1.47 -17.02
CA LYS A 57 -6.22 -0.75 -18.30
C LYS A 57 -6.66 0.71 -18.22
N ILE A 58 -6.39 1.36 -17.09
CA ILE A 58 -6.79 2.75 -16.81
C ILE A 58 -5.66 3.74 -17.09
N SER A 59 -6.02 5.03 -17.20
CA SER A 59 -5.02 6.10 -17.33
C SER A 59 -4.23 6.28 -16.03
N ARG A 60 -3.00 6.80 -16.15
CA ARG A 60 -2.12 7.05 -15.00
C ARG A 60 -2.80 7.86 -13.91
N LYS A 61 -3.49 8.94 -14.28
CA LYS A 61 -4.17 9.82 -13.32
C LYS A 61 -5.24 9.07 -12.52
N LEU A 62 -5.97 8.18 -13.16
CA LEU A 62 -6.97 7.36 -12.47
C LEU A 62 -6.32 6.32 -11.56
N ALA A 63 -5.21 5.71 -12.00
CA ALA A 63 -4.42 4.79 -11.18
C ALA A 63 -3.80 5.48 -9.94
N GLU A 64 -3.34 6.73 -10.06
CA GLU A 64 -2.84 7.53 -8.94
C GLU A 64 -3.95 7.79 -7.90
N ILE A 65 -5.17 8.10 -8.36
CA ILE A 65 -6.33 8.30 -7.49
C ILE A 65 -6.68 7.00 -6.76
N GLU A 66 -6.77 5.88 -7.47
CA GLU A 66 -7.08 4.56 -6.90
C GLU A 66 -6.02 4.11 -5.87
N ILE A 67 -4.73 4.28 -6.17
CA ILE A 67 -3.66 3.99 -5.20
C ILE A 67 -3.72 4.92 -3.98
N SER A 68 -4.04 6.20 -4.17
CA SER A 68 -4.18 7.13 -3.05
C SER A 68 -5.32 6.73 -2.12
N TRP A 69 -6.47 6.32 -2.68
CA TRP A 69 -7.59 5.75 -1.91
C TRP A 69 -7.23 4.45 -1.21
N PHE A 70 -6.43 3.60 -1.85
CA PHE A 70 -5.94 2.37 -1.23
C PHE A 70 -5.06 2.66 -0.01
N VAL A 71 -4.09 3.57 -0.15
CA VAL A 71 -3.20 3.96 0.97
C VAL A 71 -3.99 4.64 2.09
N LEU A 72 -5.05 5.40 1.77
CA LEU A 72 -5.89 6.03 2.79
C LEU A 72 -6.68 5.02 3.63
N THR A 73 -7.14 3.93 3.01
CA THR A 73 -8.02 2.94 3.65
C THR A 73 -7.26 1.78 4.27
N HIS A 74 -6.26 1.26 3.57
CA HIS A 74 -5.51 0.05 3.92
C HIS A 74 -4.00 0.28 3.98
N GLY A 75 -3.53 1.52 3.85
CA GLY A 75 -2.11 1.82 3.88
C GLY A 75 -1.52 1.65 5.28
N LEU A 76 -0.33 1.05 5.32
CA LEU A 76 0.48 0.98 6.54
C LEU A 76 0.80 2.37 7.06
N GLN A 77 0.87 2.49 8.39
CA GLN A 77 1.28 3.74 9.03
C GLN A 77 2.74 4.04 8.69
N ILE A 78 3.03 5.28 8.32
CA ILE A 78 4.41 5.72 8.14
C ILE A 78 4.99 5.91 9.54
N ASN A 79 6.08 5.20 9.85
CA ASN A 79 6.69 5.34 11.17
C ASN A 79 7.20 6.79 11.34
N SER A 80 6.61 7.53 12.27
CA SER A 80 6.85 8.97 12.48
C SER A 80 8.18 9.30 13.18
N GLU A 81 9.09 8.33 13.33
CA GLU A 81 10.46 8.60 13.76
C GLU A 81 11.27 9.40 12.71
N GLU A 82 10.80 9.47 11.45
CA GLU A 82 11.37 10.36 10.42
C GLU A 82 10.82 11.81 10.48
N SER A 83 9.92 12.12 11.42
CA SER A 83 9.43 13.49 11.65
C SER A 83 10.41 14.36 12.45
N ILE A 84 11.54 13.82 12.92
CA ILE A 84 12.57 14.55 13.70
C ILE A 84 13.88 14.68 12.90
N LYS A 85 13.83 15.11 11.63
CA LYS A 85 15.02 15.69 10.94
C LYS A 85 14.63 16.79 9.94
N GLN A 86 13.76 17.69 10.36
CA GLN A 86 13.71 19.04 9.80
C GLN A 86 13.67 20.02 10.97
N SER A 87 14.83 20.23 11.58
CA SER A 87 15.11 21.31 12.53
C SER A 87 16.38 22.02 12.13
#